data_AF-A0A9E2APT3-F1
#
_entry.id   AF-A0A9E2APT3-F1
#
_cell.length_a   1.000
_cell.length_b   1.000
_cell.length_c   1.000
_cell.angle_alpha   90.00
_cell.angle_beta   90.00
_cell.angle_gamma   90.00
#
_symmetry.space_group_name_H-M   'P 1'
#
loop_
_entity.id
_entity.type
_entity.pdbx_description
1 polymer ?
#
loop_
_entity_poly.entity_id
_entity_poly.type
_entity_poly.pdbx_seq_one_letter_code
_entity_poly.pdbx_strand_id
1 'polypeptide(L)' 'MRVDKYLWCVRYFKTRNLASVACKKGQVEINGERCKPSRDVYIGDD' A
#
# COMPACT_ATOMS: atom_id res chain seq x y z
N MET A 1 3.47 -2.76 9.51
CA MET A 1 2.93 -3.77 8.56
C MET A 1 3.08 -3.21 7.16
N ARG A 2 3.66 -3.96 6.21
CA ARG A 2 3.86 -3.47 4.83
C ARG A 2 2.56 -2.99 4.18
N VAL A 3 2.64 -1.90 3.43
CA VAL A 3 1.53 -1.32 2.65
C VAL A 3 0.86 -2.35 1.75
N ASP A 4 1.64 -3.08 0.95
CA ASP A 4 1.08 -4.06 0.03
C ASP A 4 0.33 -5.20 0.74
N LYS A 5 0.80 -5.58 1.92
CA LYS A 5 0.15 -6.55 2.79
C LYS A 5 -1.10 -5.96 3.43
N TYR A 6 -1.02 -4.73 3.94
CA TYR A 6 -2.14 -4.02 4.56
C TYR A 6 -3.32 -3.88 3.59
N LEU A 7 -3.07 -3.35 2.40
CA LEU A 7 -4.10 -3.12 1.37
C LEU A 7 -4.78 -4.41 0.91
N TRP A 8 -4.06 -5.54 0.92
CA TRP A 8 -4.65 -6.85 0.67
C TRP A 8 -5.45 -7.37 1.87
N CYS A 9 -4.95 -7.21 3.09
CA CYS A 9 -5.62 -7.63 4.32
C CYS A 9 -6.97 -6.93 4.50
N VAL A 10 -7.05 -5.63 4.20
CA VAL A 10 -8.30 -4.84 4.23
C VAL A 10 -9.17 -5.04 2.97
N ARG A 11 -8.79 -5.96 2.08
CA ARG A 11 -9.52 -6.35 0.86
C ARG A 11 -9.70 -5.24 -0.18
N TYR A 12 -8.86 -4.20 -0.15
CA TYR A 12 -8.83 -3.20 -1.22
C TYR A 12 -8.34 -3.80 -2.54
N PHE A 13 -7.40 -4.75 -2.47
CA PHE A 13 -6.96 -5.55 -3.62
C PHE A 13 -7.24 -7.03 -3.42
N LYS A 14 -7.63 -7.70 -4.53
CA LYS A 14 -7.92 -9.15 -4.54
C LYS A 14 -6.70 -10.01 -4.20
N THR A 15 -5.50 -9.56 -4.57
CA THR A 15 -4.24 -10.26 -4.28
C THR A 15 -3.17 -9.26 -3.82
N ARG A 16 -2.21 -9.74 -3.02
CA ARG A 16 -1.07 -8.93 -2.58
C ARG A 16 -0.23 -8.41 -3.75
N ASN A 17 -0.10 -9.18 -4.83
CA ASN A 17 0.66 -8.75 -6.01
C ASN A 17 0.01 -7.53 -6.68
N LEU A 18 -1.33 -7.46 -6.75
CA LEU A 18 -2.04 -6.29 -7.28
C LEU A 18 -1.77 -5.05 -6.43
N ALA A 19 -1.77 -5.17 -5.10
CA ALA A 19 -1.41 -4.07 -4.22
C ALA A 19 0.04 -3.59 -4.46
N SER A 20 1.00 -4.52 -4.59
CA SER A 20 2.38 -4.16 -4.90
C SER A 20 2.53 -3.46 -6.26
N VAL A 21 1.77 -3.90 -7.27
CA VAL A 21 1.77 -3.25 -8.60
C VAL A 21 1.17 -1.85 -8.53
N ALA A 22 0.06 -1.66 -7.81
CA ALA A 22 -0.56 -0.34 -7.62
C ALA A 22 0.41 0.66 -6.94
N CYS A 23 1.10 0.23 -5.88
CA CYS A 23 2.12 1.03 -5.21
C CYS A 23 3.26 1.42 -6.19
N LYS A 24 3.77 0.47 -6.98
CA LYS A 24 4.82 0.73 -7.99
C LYS A 24 4.37 1.67 -9.11
N LYS A 25 3.09 1.62 -9.48
CA LYS A 25 2.50 2.53 -10.47
C LYS A 25 2.24 3.93 -9.91
N GLY A 26 2.47 4.17 -8.61
CA GLY A 26 2.18 5.44 -7.96
C GLY A 26 0.69 5.69 -7.76
N GLN A 27 -0.13 4.64 -7.71
CA GLN A 27 -1.58 4.74 -7.44
C GLN A 27 -1.89 4.74 -5.93
N VAL A 28 -0.87 4.55 -5.09
CA VAL A 28 -1.00 4.55 -3.64
C VAL A 28 -0.03 5.58 -3.09
N GLU A 29 -0.57 6.53 -2.35
CA GLU A 29 0.16 7.59 -1.67
C GLU A 29 -0.09 7.47 -0.17
N ILE A 30 0.90 7.89 0.61
CA ILE A 30 0.83 7.97 2.07
C ILE A 30 1.42 9.31 2.45
N ASN A 31 0.65 10.11 3.19
CA ASN A 31 0.93 11.49 3.54
C ASN A 31 1.22 12.35 2.30
N GLY A 32 0.51 12.09 1.20
CA GLY A 32 0.69 12.79 -0.09
C GLY A 32 1.95 12.38 -0.88
N GLU A 33 2.68 11.34 -0.45
CA GLU A 33 3.85 10.85 -1.18
C GLU A 33 3.66 9.42 -1.70
N ARG A 34 4.14 9.16 -2.92
CA ARG A 34 4.13 7.82 -3.52
C ARG A 34 4.88 6.82 -2.65
N CYS A 35 4.19 5.76 -2.26
CA CYS A 35 4.76 4.79 -1.33
C CYS A 35 5.40 3.59 -2.06
N LYS A 36 6.51 3.09 -1.51
CA LYS A 36 7.05 1.78 -1.93
C LYS A 36 6.17 0.67 -1.35
N PRO A 37 5.94 -0.44 -2.07
CA PRO A 37 5.16 -1.58 -1.55
C PRO A 37 5.65 -2.13 -0.20
N SER A 38 6.95 -1.99 0.05
CA SER A 38 7.64 -2.46 1.25
C SER A 38 7.62 -1.49 2.42
N ARG A 39 7.12 -0.26 2.25
CA ARG A 39 6.98 0.70 3.34
C ARG A 39 6.02 0.12 4.38
N ASP A 40 6.34 0.31 5.66
CA ASP A 40 5.42 -0.02 6.74
C ASP A 40 4.40 1.10 6.94
N VAL A 41 3.15 0.72 7.18
CA VAL A 41 2.04 1.61 7.56
C VAL A 41 2.05 1.80 9.08
N TYR A 42 1.89 3.04 9.52
CA TYR A 42 1.73 3.44 10.91
C TYR A 42 0.34 4.00 11.17
N ILE A 43 -0.09 3.97 12.44
CA ILE A 43 -1.36 4.58 12.84
C ILE A 43 -1.22 6.11 12.72
N GLY A 44 -2.13 6.74 11.98
CA GLY A 44 -2.10 8.18 11.72
C GLY A 44 -1.44 8.58 10.40
N ASP A 45 -0.96 7.62 9.60
CA ASP A 45 -0.68 7.86 8.18
C ASP A 45 -2.01 8.08 7.43
N ASP A 46 -2.10 9.16 6.63
CA ASP A 46 -3.28 9.53 5.82
C ASP A 46 -3.01 9.38 4.30
#